data_AF-A0A7C5VFL0-F1
#
_entry.id   AF-A0A7C5VFL0-F1
#
_cell.length_a   1.000
_cell.length_b   1.000
_cell.length_c   1.000
_cell.angle_alpha   90.00
_cell.angle_beta   90.00
_cell.angle_gamma   90.00
#
_symmetry.space_group_name_H-M   'P 1'
#
loop_
_entity.id
_entity.type
_entity.pdbx_description
1 polymer ?
#
loop_
_entity_poly.entity_id
_entity_poly.type
_entity_poly.pdbx_seq_one_letter_code
_entity_poly.pdbx_strand_id
1 'polypeptide(L)'
;MGHTHYWYLRTEARETVERRLGSILEDFARLLPHLPPLAGPDGTGGPVLYPPEVAFNGPAPEDYESFVFPWWEEKEWSFGFCKTGPDRESKRPYDLAVRTFLLLAKLHLGDLVQVASDAPLADWAEAALLVEGVLALPVDLYGLLGARLLEVEDARGRRFLLERWKEDDRELDDWLQARERMDREGLFPWPFRGPYRVLGEVHLPQEELPRRWAKEGFYERR
;
A
#
# COMPACT_ATOMS: atom_id res chain seq x y z
N MET A 1 9.85 -5.59 13.53
CA MET A 1 9.64 -4.28 12.89
C MET A 1 8.14 -4.05 12.89
N GLY A 2 7.66 -2.86 13.25
CA GLY A 2 6.22 -2.61 13.34
C GLY A 2 5.54 -2.44 11.99
N HIS A 3 4.24 -2.19 12.03
CA HIS A 3 3.47 -1.86 10.84
C HIS A 3 3.55 -0.35 10.61
N THR A 4 4.41 0.11 9.69
CA THR A 4 4.70 1.54 9.52
C THR A 4 4.55 1.95 8.06
N HIS A 5 3.95 3.12 7.84
CA HIS A 5 3.86 3.77 6.54
C HIS A 5 4.66 5.07 6.56
N TYR A 6 5.37 5.33 5.49
CA TYR A 6 6.28 6.46 5.34
C TYR A 6 5.86 7.26 4.11
N TRP A 7 6.04 8.57 4.18
CA TRP A 7 5.92 9.43 3.02
C TRP A 7 6.97 10.53 3.02
N TYR A 8 7.28 11.00 1.82
CA TYR A 8 8.19 12.11 1.59
C TYR A 8 7.49 13.13 0.70
N LEU A 9 7.39 14.37 1.17
CA LEU A 9 6.81 15.47 0.42
C LEU A 9 7.90 16.41 -0.08
N ARG A 10 7.81 16.81 -1.34
CA ARG A 10 8.76 17.74 -1.94
C ARG A 10 8.52 19.15 -1.39
N THR A 11 9.46 19.67 -0.59
CA THR A 11 9.25 20.90 0.19
C THR A 11 9.07 22.14 -0.67
N GLU A 12 9.75 22.24 -1.82
CA GLU A 12 9.55 23.33 -2.79
C GLU A 12 8.13 23.33 -3.40
N ALA A 13 7.39 22.23 -3.30
CA ALA A 13 6.03 22.10 -3.78
C ALA A 13 4.97 22.31 -2.67
N ARG A 14 5.36 22.82 -1.50
CA ARG A 14 4.48 23.04 -0.33
C ARG A 14 3.14 23.68 -0.70
N GLU A 15 3.16 24.81 -1.39
CA GLU A 15 1.92 25.50 -1.80
C GLU A 15 1.04 24.63 -2.70
N THR A 16 1.65 23.81 -3.58
CA THR A 16 0.89 22.92 -4.46
C THR A 16 0.26 21.78 -3.66
N VAL A 17 0.98 21.20 -2.70
CA VAL A 17 0.46 20.16 -1.81
C VAL A 17 -0.69 20.70 -0.97
N GLU A 18 -0.53 21.86 -0.35
CA GLU A 18 -1.56 22.51 0.46
C GLU A 18 -2.81 22.84 -0.37
N ARG A 19 -2.66 23.34 -1.60
CA ARG A 19 -3.80 23.58 -2.52
C ARG A 19 -4.53 22.30 -2.93
N ARG A 20 -3.82 21.18 -3.05
CA ARG A 20 -4.41 19.88 -3.44
C ARG A 20 -5.05 19.13 -2.27
N LEU A 21 -4.74 19.52 -1.03
CA LEU A 21 -5.27 18.88 0.16
C LEU A 21 -6.80 18.87 0.21
N GLY A 22 -7.44 19.95 -0.27
CA GLY A 22 -8.91 20.01 -0.38
C GLY A 22 -9.49 18.90 -1.25
N SER A 23 -8.93 18.66 -2.43
CA SER A 23 -9.40 17.58 -3.33
C SER A 23 -9.13 16.19 -2.76
N ILE A 24 -7.99 16.00 -2.09
CA ILE A 24 -7.69 14.75 -1.37
C ILE A 24 -8.75 14.49 -0.29
N LEU A 25 -9.09 15.52 0.49
CA LEU A 25 -10.09 15.44 1.56
C LEU A 25 -11.51 15.23 1.05
N GLU A 26 -11.88 15.81 -0.08
CA GLU A 26 -13.18 15.56 -0.73
C GLU A 26 -13.36 14.09 -1.10
N ASP A 27 -12.32 13.47 -1.67
CA ASP A 27 -12.33 12.05 -2.00
C ASP A 27 -12.28 11.17 -0.74
N PHE A 28 -11.44 11.53 0.23
CA PHE A 28 -11.34 10.82 1.50
C PHE A 28 -12.66 10.84 2.28
N ALA A 29 -13.38 11.96 2.27
CA ALA A 29 -14.69 12.10 2.91
C ALA A 29 -15.73 11.11 2.36
N ARG A 30 -15.67 10.77 1.07
CA ARG A 30 -16.55 9.75 0.46
C ARG A 30 -16.20 8.34 0.91
N LEU A 31 -14.96 8.10 1.32
CA LEU A 31 -14.47 6.81 1.79
C LEU A 31 -14.73 6.61 3.29
N LEU A 32 -14.85 7.67 4.10
CA LEU A 32 -15.08 7.61 5.55
C LEU A 32 -16.18 6.62 5.99
N PRO A 33 -17.36 6.52 5.34
CA PRO A 33 -18.40 5.56 5.75
C PRO A 33 -17.98 4.09 5.63
N HIS A 34 -16.90 3.79 4.91
CA HIS A 34 -16.36 2.46 4.68
C HIS A 34 -15.08 2.19 5.46
N LEU A 35 -14.59 3.18 6.20
CA LEU A 35 -13.37 3.08 7.00
C LEU A 35 -13.71 2.76 8.46
N PRO A 36 -12.78 2.15 9.21
CA PRO A 36 -12.91 2.02 10.65
C PRO A 36 -13.08 3.39 11.32
N PRO A 37 -13.71 3.45 12.51
CA PRO A 37 -13.86 4.70 13.25
C PRO A 37 -12.50 5.39 13.46
N LEU A 38 -12.50 6.72 13.28
CA LEU A 38 -11.34 7.57 13.50
C LEU A 38 -11.58 8.49 14.70
N ALA A 39 -10.51 8.79 15.41
CA ALA A 39 -10.46 9.79 16.46
C ALA A 39 -9.44 10.89 16.12
N GLY A 40 -9.36 11.90 16.99
CA GLY A 40 -8.29 12.88 16.96
C GLY A 40 -6.91 12.23 17.13
N PRO A 41 -5.82 13.00 16.91
CA PRO A 41 -4.45 12.46 16.96
C PRO A 41 -4.10 11.79 18.30
N ASP A 42 -4.69 12.23 19.40
CA ASP A 42 -4.52 11.66 20.75
C ASP A 42 -5.43 10.45 21.05
N GLY A 43 -6.14 9.94 20.05
CA GLY A 43 -7.06 8.81 20.21
C GLY A 43 -8.42 9.19 20.81
N THR A 44 -8.70 10.49 20.98
CA THR A 44 -9.96 10.99 21.55
C THR A 44 -10.64 11.99 20.60
N GLY A 45 -11.92 12.28 20.84
CA GLY A 45 -12.67 13.25 20.02
C GLY A 45 -12.77 12.85 18.55
N GLY A 46 -12.96 13.83 17.67
CA GLY A 46 -13.05 13.64 16.23
C GLY A 46 -11.72 13.92 15.51
N PRO A 47 -11.50 13.33 14.31
CA PRO A 47 -10.31 13.60 13.50
C PRO A 47 -10.31 15.04 12.97
N VAL A 48 -9.12 15.58 12.71
CA VAL A 48 -8.91 16.83 11.98
C VAL A 48 -8.85 16.49 10.50
N LEU A 49 -9.89 16.83 9.74
CA LEU A 49 -10.02 16.51 8.30
C LEU A 49 -10.32 17.76 7.46
N TYR A 50 -9.54 18.83 7.67
CA TYR A 50 -9.72 20.10 6.95
C TYR A 50 -8.39 20.86 6.84
N PRO A 51 -8.13 21.60 5.75
CA PRO A 51 -6.88 22.34 5.61
C PRO A 51 -6.60 23.29 6.79
N PRO A 52 -5.33 23.48 7.19
CA PRO A 52 -4.13 23.13 6.43
C PRO A 52 -3.62 21.69 6.65
N GLU A 53 -4.26 20.90 7.52
CA GLU A 53 -3.73 19.60 7.92
C GLU A 53 -4.80 18.52 8.08
N VAL A 54 -4.35 17.28 8.06
CA VAL A 54 -5.12 16.09 8.31
C VAL A 54 -4.45 15.38 9.47
N ALA A 55 -5.15 15.24 10.59
CA ALA A 55 -4.62 14.57 11.77
C ALA A 55 -5.66 13.62 12.36
N PHE A 56 -5.31 12.34 12.49
CA PHE A 56 -6.20 11.34 13.05
C PHE A 56 -5.45 10.16 13.66
N ASN A 57 -6.17 9.36 14.45
CA ASN A 57 -5.71 8.11 15.03
C ASN A 57 -6.90 7.13 15.11
N GLY A 58 -6.67 5.91 15.60
CA GLY A 58 -7.75 5.04 16.07
C GLY A 58 -8.33 5.58 17.39
N PRO A 59 -9.61 5.31 17.71
CA PRO A 59 -10.15 5.59 19.03
C PRO A 59 -9.48 4.70 20.08
N ALA A 60 -9.17 5.27 21.24
CA ALA A 60 -8.61 4.48 22.35
C ALA A 60 -9.52 3.29 22.72
N PRO A 61 -8.98 2.08 22.95
CA PRO A 61 -7.55 1.74 23.09
C PRO A 61 -6.87 1.27 21.78
N GLU A 62 -7.50 1.47 20.63
CA GLU A 62 -6.98 1.07 19.32
C GLU A 62 -6.15 2.18 18.64
N ASP A 63 -5.80 3.23 19.38
CA ASP A 63 -4.82 4.24 18.99
C ASP A 63 -3.39 3.67 19.01
N TYR A 64 -2.48 4.31 18.25
CA TYR A 64 -1.04 3.99 18.33
C TYR A 64 -0.13 5.19 18.02
N GLU A 65 0.07 5.53 16.74
CA GLU A 65 0.82 6.73 16.31
C GLU A 65 -0.14 7.65 15.56
N SER A 66 -0.07 8.95 15.84
CA SER A 66 -0.88 9.93 15.13
C SER A 66 -0.49 9.97 13.65
N PHE A 67 -1.47 9.86 12.76
CA PHE A 67 -1.29 10.22 11.37
C PHE A 67 -1.40 11.74 11.26
N VAL A 68 -0.40 12.41 10.67
CA VAL A 68 -0.41 13.87 10.45
C VAL A 68 0.10 14.18 9.04
N PHE A 69 -0.71 14.85 8.21
CA PHE A 69 -0.38 15.18 6.83
C PHE A 69 -0.97 16.53 6.38
N PRO A 70 -0.22 17.39 5.67
CA PRO A 70 1.21 17.30 5.46
C PRO A 70 2.00 17.62 6.74
N TRP A 71 3.22 17.10 6.83
CA TRP A 71 4.21 17.53 7.81
C TRP A 71 5.35 18.21 7.06
N TRP A 72 5.84 19.36 7.53
CA TRP A 72 6.86 20.16 6.84
C TRP A 72 8.13 20.31 7.70
N GLU A 73 9.25 19.81 7.18
CA GLU A 73 10.60 19.98 7.73
C GLU A 73 11.46 20.86 6.80
N GLU A 74 12.52 21.48 7.33
CA GLU A 74 13.50 22.26 6.57
C GLU A 74 14.50 21.35 5.82
N LYS A 75 13.99 20.47 4.96
CA LYS A 75 14.75 19.57 4.07
C LYS A 75 14.17 19.63 2.66
N GLU A 76 14.91 19.15 1.65
CA GLU A 76 14.39 19.03 0.26
C GLU A 76 13.13 18.16 0.21
N TRP A 77 13.16 17.05 0.95
CA TRP A 77 12.03 16.16 1.17
C TRP A 77 11.66 16.17 2.64
N SER A 78 10.44 16.59 2.93
CA SER A 78 9.85 16.52 4.27
C SER A 78 9.40 15.09 4.55
N PHE A 79 9.94 14.49 5.60
CA PHE A 79 9.63 13.12 6.00
C PHE A 79 8.46 13.09 6.97
N GLY A 80 7.51 12.18 6.74
CA GLY A 80 6.49 11.82 7.70
C GLY A 80 6.30 10.31 7.75
N PHE A 81 5.80 9.83 8.89
CA PHE A 81 5.48 8.42 9.07
C PHE A 81 4.30 8.26 10.02
N CYS A 82 3.65 7.11 9.94
CA CYS A 82 2.64 6.68 10.90
C CYS A 82 2.81 5.19 11.13
N LYS A 83 3.08 4.83 12.39
CA LYS A 83 3.14 3.44 12.82
C LYS A 83 1.76 3.03 13.32
N THR A 84 1.19 2.01 12.75
CA THR A 84 -0.17 1.58 13.06
C THR A 84 -0.20 0.30 13.88
N GLY A 85 0.96 -0.22 14.31
CA GLY A 85 1.02 -1.38 15.20
C GLY A 85 2.43 -1.76 15.60
N PRO A 86 2.62 -2.46 16.73
CA PRO A 86 3.94 -2.85 17.23
C PRO A 86 4.63 -3.89 16.33
N ASP A 87 3.84 -4.68 15.60
CA ASP A 87 4.26 -5.71 14.66
C ASP A 87 3.24 -5.86 13.52
N ARG A 88 3.52 -6.77 12.59
CA ARG A 88 2.71 -6.96 11.37
C ARG A 88 1.36 -7.62 11.62
N GLU A 89 1.24 -8.43 12.67
CA GLU A 89 0.04 -9.19 13.00
C GLU A 89 -0.90 -8.36 13.89
N SER A 90 -0.35 -7.39 14.61
CA SER A 90 -1.04 -6.53 15.57
C SER A 90 -1.26 -5.11 15.05
N LYS A 91 -1.54 -4.94 13.74
CA LYS A 91 -1.90 -3.62 13.19
C LYS A 91 -3.26 -3.17 13.71
N ARG A 92 -3.40 -1.88 14.00
CA ARG A 92 -4.61 -1.23 14.49
C ARG A 92 -5.62 -1.03 13.36
N PRO A 93 -6.93 -1.02 13.65
CA PRO A 93 -7.96 -0.87 12.62
C PRO A 93 -7.81 0.39 11.75
N TYR A 94 -7.45 1.54 12.33
CA TYR A 94 -7.31 2.80 11.58
C TYR A 94 -6.20 2.78 10.51
N ASP A 95 -5.37 1.74 10.50
CA ASP A 95 -4.38 1.47 9.46
C ASP A 95 -4.97 1.49 8.04
N LEU A 96 -6.20 0.98 7.86
CA LEU A 96 -6.87 1.05 6.56
C LEU A 96 -7.07 2.51 6.12
N ALA A 97 -7.44 3.40 7.03
CA ALA A 97 -7.61 4.83 6.74
C ALA A 97 -6.27 5.49 6.39
N VAL A 98 -5.18 5.12 7.05
CA VAL A 98 -3.82 5.60 6.73
C VAL A 98 -3.43 5.19 5.30
N ARG A 99 -3.55 3.89 4.97
CA ARG A 99 -3.26 3.38 3.62
C ARG A 99 -4.13 4.07 2.56
N THR A 100 -5.44 4.15 2.80
CA THR A 100 -6.39 4.81 1.90
C THR A 100 -6.04 6.28 1.67
N PHE A 101 -5.72 7.03 2.73
CA PHE A 101 -5.33 8.43 2.59
C PHE A 101 -4.04 8.59 1.76
N LEU A 102 -3.02 7.76 2.03
CA LEU A 102 -1.76 7.81 1.29
C LEU A 102 -1.92 7.42 -0.19
N LEU A 103 -2.85 6.50 -0.52
CA LEU A 103 -3.22 6.21 -1.90
C LEU A 103 -3.79 7.46 -2.60
N LEU A 104 -4.75 8.14 -1.97
CA LEU A 104 -5.31 9.38 -2.51
C LEU A 104 -4.26 10.48 -2.64
N ALA A 105 -3.40 10.63 -1.64
CA ALA A 105 -2.29 11.58 -1.69
C ALA A 105 -1.41 11.30 -2.92
N LYS A 106 -1.03 10.05 -3.19
CA LYS A 106 -0.28 9.72 -4.41
C LYS A 106 -1.06 10.05 -5.69
N LEU A 107 -2.33 9.68 -5.77
CA LEU A 107 -3.15 9.93 -6.96
C LEU A 107 -3.27 11.42 -7.29
N HIS A 108 -3.43 12.27 -6.28
CA HIS A 108 -3.59 13.72 -6.45
C HIS A 108 -2.28 14.48 -6.59
N LEU A 109 -1.19 14.01 -5.97
CA LEU A 109 0.09 14.71 -5.90
C LEU A 109 1.14 14.16 -6.88
N GLY A 110 0.95 12.96 -7.41
CA GLY A 110 1.88 12.32 -8.34
C GLY A 110 3.29 12.21 -7.76
N ASP A 111 4.27 12.82 -8.43
CA ASP A 111 5.69 12.78 -8.03
C ASP A 111 6.05 13.76 -6.90
N LEU A 112 5.09 14.58 -6.44
CA LEU A 112 5.30 15.47 -5.29
C LEU A 112 5.26 14.72 -3.96
N VAL A 113 4.78 13.46 -3.97
CA VAL A 113 4.80 12.55 -2.83
C VAL A 113 5.42 11.21 -3.19
N GLN A 114 6.29 10.72 -2.34
CA GLN A 114 6.76 9.33 -2.35
C GLN A 114 6.14 8.61 -1.15
N VAL A 115 5.73 7.36 -1.35
CA VAL A 115 5.10 6.54 -0.31
C VAL A 115 5.87 5.22 -0.22
N ALA A 116 6.15 4.79 1.01
CA ALA A 116 6.79 3.51 1.31
C ALA A 116 6.11 2.87 2.53
N SER A 117 6.31 1.57 2.73
CA SER A 117 5.64 0.84 3.80
C SER A 117 6.38 -0.44 4.20
N ASP A 118 6.32 -0.77 5.50
CA ASP A 118 6.73 -2.08 6.02
C ASP A 118 5.63 -3.15 5.89
N ALA A 119 4.43 -2.72 5.53
CA ALA A 119 3.24 -3.56 5.32
C ALA A 119 3.38 -4.41 4.05
N PRO A 120 2.84 -5.65 4.04
CA PRO A 120 2.72 -6.40 2.81
C PRO A 120 1.77 -5.70 1.82
N LEU A 121 2.04 -5.83 0.54
CA LEU A 121 1.24 -5.29 -0.56
C LEU A 121 -0.20 -5.81 -0.56
N ALA A 122 -0.43 -7.01 -0.01
CA ALA A 122 -1.78 -7.53 0.21
C ALA A 122 -2.66 -6.58 1.06
N ASP A 123 -2.06 -5.90 2.05
CA ASP A 123 -2.78 -4.91 2.84
C ASP A 123 -3.08 -3.68 1.98
N TRP A 124 -2.12 -3.18 1.22
CA TRP A 124 -2.36 -2.07 0.29
C TRP A 124 -3.44 -2.36 -0.77
N ALA A 125 -3.58 -3.64 -1.13
CA ALA A 125 -4.57 -4.10 -2.08
C ALA A 125 -6.02 -3.98 -1.56
N GLU A 126 -6.24 -4.19 -0.27
CA GLU A 126 -7.53 -3.90 0.39
C GLU A 126 -7.90 -2.41 0.25
N ALA A 127 -6.96 -1.51 0.54
CA ALA A 127 -7.17 -0.07 0.42
C ALA A 127 -7.40 0.36 -1.04
N ALA A 128 -6.69 -0.23 -1.99
CA ALA A 128 -6.87 0.00 -3.42
C ALA A 128 -8.26 -0.41 -3.90
N LEU A 129 -8.74 -1.60 -3.52
CA LEU A 129 -10.09 -2.07 -3.87
C LEU A 129 -11.17 -1.15 -3.33
N LEU A 130 -10.97 -0.61 -2.12
CA LEU A 130 -11.89 0.34 -1.53
C LEU A 130 -11.92 1.66 -2.34
N VAL A 131 -10.75 2.22 -2.66
CA VAL A 131 -10.63 3.44 -3.48
C VAL A 131 -11.26 3.24 -4.86
N GLU A 132 -10.93 2.16 -5.56
CA GLU A 132 -11.49 1.83 -6.87
C GLU A 132 -12.99 1.60 -6.80
N GLY A 133 -13.47 0.89 -5.79
CA GLY A 133 -14.88 0.54 -5.64
C GLY A 133 -15.77 1.74 -5.32
N VAL A 134 -15.28 2.69 -4.53
CA VAL A 134 -16.07 3.86 -4.09
C VAL A 134 -15.91 5.06 -5.03
N LEU A 135 -14.68 5.31 -5.52
CA LEU A 135 -14.37 6.50 -6.30
C LEU A 135 -14.27 6.23 -7.81
N ALA A 136 -14.24 4.98 -8.23
CA ALA A 136 -13.97 4.60 -9.62
C ALA A 136 -12.64 5.16 -10.16
N LEU A 137 -11.67 5.40 -9.27
CA LEU A 137 -10.33 5.86 -9.62
C LEU A 137 -9.40 4.64 -9.70
N PRO A 138 -8.69 4.42 -10.82
CA PRO A 138 -7.76 3.30 -10.93
C PRO A 138 -6.56 3.49 -10.01
N VAL A 139 -6.17 2.43 -9.29
CA VAL A 139 -5.00 2.45 -8.39
C VAL A 139 -3.90 1.55 -8.93
N ASP A 140 -2.85 2.15 -9.46
CA ASP A 140 -1.63 1.43 -9.83
C ASP A 140 -0.70 1.27 -8.62
N LEU A 141 -0.91 0.20 -7.84
CA LEU A 141 -0.04 -0.12 -6.70
C LEU A 141 1.42 -0.35 -7.09
N TYR A 142 1.68 -0.83 -8.31
CA TYR A 142 3.04 -1.05 -8.78
C TYR A 142 3.77 0.27 -9.06
N GLY A 143 3.09 1.22 -9.70
CA GLY A 143 3.57 2.59 -9.84
C GLY A 143 3.70 3.32 -8.49
N LEU A 144 2.81 3.03 -7.53
CA LEU A 144 2.73 3.74 -6.25
C LEU A 144 3.78 3.29 -5.24
N LEU A 145 3.90 1.98 -5.03
CA LEU A 145 4.78 1.38 -4.00
C LEU A 145 6.06 0.79 -4.58
N GLY A 146 6.17 0.75 -5.92
CA GLY A 146 7.30 0.08 -6.56
C GLY A 146 7.33 -1.42 -6.25
N ALA A 147 6.19 -2.04 -5.98
CA ALA A 147 6.09 -3.47 -5.67
C ALA A 147 4.87 -4.09 -6.36
N ARG A 148 4.96 -5.37 -6.72
CA ARG A 148 3.87 -6.15 -7.33
C ARG A 148 3.66 -7.48 -6.64
N LEU A 149 2.42 -7.96 -6.68
CA LEU A 149 2.06 -9.31 -6.28
C LEU A 149 2.20 -10.27 -7.46
N LEU A 150 2.73 -11.45 -7.18
CA LEU A 150 2.89 -12.55 -8.13
C LEU A 150 2.25 -13.81 -7.54
N GLU A 151 1.32 -14.43 -8.26
CA GLU A 151 0.88 -15.79 -7.97
C GLU A 151 1.82 -16.76 -8.71
N VAL A 152 2.42 -17.69 -7.98
CA VAL A 152 3.29 -18.73 -8.54
C VAL A 152 2.81 -20.11 -8.11
N GLU A 153 2.94 -21.09 -8.99
CA GLU A 153 2.62 -22.48 -8.70
C GLU A 153 3.91 -23.31 -8.64
N ASP A 154 4.00 -24.25 -7.69
CA ASP A 154 5.12 -25.18 -7.58
C ASP A 154 4.91 -26.45 -8.41
N ALA A 155 5.96 -27.28 -8.51
CA ALA A 155 5.91 -28.57 -9.20
C ALA A 155 4.92 -29.60 -8.58
N ARG A 156 4.33 -29.31 -7.43
CA ARG A 156 3.32 -30.13 -6.75
C ARG A 156 1.91 -29.54 -6.89
N GLY A 157 1.73 -28.46 -7.66
CA GLY A 157 0.45 -27.78 -7.85
C GLY A 157 0.02 -26.87 -6.69
N ARG A 158 0.90 -26.60 -5.71
CA ARG A 158 0.63 -25.64 -4.64
C ARG A 158 0.91 -24.23 -5.13
N ARG A 159 0.03 -23.31 -4.78
CA ARG A 159 0.10 -21.91 -5.23
C ARG A 159 0.54 -21.01 -4.10
N PHE A 160 1.34 -20.01 -4.40
CA PHE A 160 1.93 -19.07 -3.45
C PHE A 160 1.76 -17.65 -3.94
N LEU A 161 1.54 -16.75 -2.99
CA LEU A 161 1.54 -15.32 -3.25
C LEU A 161 2.90 -14.73 -2.84
N LEU A 162 3.57 -14.08 -3.79
CA LEU A 162 4.85 -13.43 -3.59
C LEU A 162 4.70 -11.92 -3.81
N GLU A 163 5.45 -11.14 -3.05
CA GLU A 163 5.66 -9.71 -3.26
C GLU A 163 7.07 -9.50 -3.82
N ARG A 164 7.20 -8.72 -4.90
CA ARG A 164 8.48 -8.40 -5.54
C ARG A 164 8.60 -6.90 -5.78
N TRP A 165 9.78 -6.34 -5.57
CA TRP A 165 10.06 -4.93 -5.81
C TRP A 165 10.44 -4.68 -7.28
N LYS A 166 10.05 -3.50 -7.77
CA LYS A 166 10.27 -3.01 -9.13
C LYS A 166 11.76 -2.91 -9.48
N GLU A 167 12.61 -2.63 -8.51
CA GLU A 167 14.07 -2.55 -8.69
C GLU A 167 14.67 -3.89 -9.13
N ASP A 168 14.03 -4.98 -8.72
CA ASP A 168 14.40 -6.35 -9.06
C ASP A 168 13.81 -6.79 -10.42
N ASP A 169 12.88 -6.04 -11.01
CA ASP A 169 12.21 -6.44 -12.27
C ASP A 169 13.11 -6.35 -13.50
N ARG A 170 14.29 -5.73 -13.40
CA ARG A 170 15.32 -5.74 -14.46
C ARG A 170 15.77 -7.16 -14.82
N GLU A 171 15.60 -8.11 -13.91
CA GLU A 171 15.94 -9.53 -14.11
C GLU A 171 14.69 -10.41 -14.31
N LEU A 172 13.52 -9.86 -14.67
CA LEU A 172 12.30 -10.67 -14.76
C LEU A 172 12.40 -11.77 -15.81
N ASP A 173 12.92 -11.43 -16.99
CA ASP A 173 13.14 -12.41 -18.07
C ASP A 173 14.18 -13.45 -17.65
N ASP A 174 15.27 -13.02 -17.03
CA ASP A 174 16.31 -13.90 -16.51
C ASP A 174 15.80 -14.80 -15.40
N TRP A 175 14.88 -14.32 -14.56
CA TRP A 175 14.25 -15.09 -13.50
C TRP A 175 13.25 -16.10 -14.04
N LEU A 176 12.43 -15.74 -15.03
CA LEU A 176 11.52 -16.69 -15.69
C LEU A 176 12.30 -17.80 -16.38
N GLN A 177 13.39 -17.44 -17.07
CA GLN A 177 14.30 -18.41 -17.67
C GLN A 177 15.02 -19.26 -16.61
N ALA A 178 15.44 -18.66 -15.49
CA ALA A 178 16.05 -19.38 -14.37
C ALA A 178 15.04 -20.33 -13.71
N ARG A 179 13.77 -19.92 -13.54
CA ARG A 179 12.68 -20.78 -13.05
C ARG A 179 12.49 -21.98 -13.96
N GLU A 180 12.30 -21.76 -15.26
CA GLU A 180 12.11 -22.85 -16.23
C GLU A 180 13.31 -23.82 -16.26
N ARG A 181 14.53 -23.30 -16.13
CA ARG A 181 15.73 -24.13 -16.02
C ARG A 181 15.76 -24.92 -14.72
N MET A 182 15.51 -24.27 -13.59
CA MET A 182 15.55 -24.90 -12.26
C MET A 182 14.41 -25.90 -12.05
N ASP A 183 13.24 -25.68 -12.65
CA ASP A 183 12.12 -26.64 -12.69
C ASP A 183 12.52 -27.88 -13.50
N ARG A 184 13.16 -27.69 -14.66
CA ARG A 184 13.67 -28.79 -15.49
C ARG A 184 14.75 -29.61 -14.79
N GLU A 185 15.58 -28.95 -13.99
CA GLU A 185 16.71 -29.56 -13.27
C GLU A 185 16.31 -30.09 -11.88
N GLY A 186 15.08 -29.85 -11.42
CA GLY A 186 14.63 -30.21 -10.07
C GLY A 186 15.35 -29.45 -8.95
N LEU A 187 15.95 -28.31 -9.28
CA LEU A 187 16.78 -27.48 -8.41
C LEU A 187 16.05 -26.25 -7.86
N PHE A 188 14.76 -26.07 -8.18
CA PHE A 188 14.01 -24.89 -7.77
C PHE A 188 14.10 -24.69 -6.25
N PRO A 189 14.58 -23.52 -5.78
CA PRO A 189 15.04 -23.37 -4.42
C PRO A 189 13.84 -23.33 -3.50
N TRP A 190 13.58 -24.44 -2.82
CA TRP A 190 12.37 -24.64 -2.01
C TRP A 190 12.43 -23.94 -0.64
N PRO A 191 11.35 -23.26 -0.17
CA PRO A 191 10.13 -22.95 -0.91
C PRO A 191 10.37 -21.90 -1.98
N PHE A 192 11.16 -20.87 -1.68
CA PHE A 192 11.61 -19.88 -2.65
C PHE A 192 12.90 -19.23 -2.14
N ARG A 193 13.90 -18.98 -3.01
CA ARG A 193 15.04 -18.09 -2.74
C ARG A 193 15.15 -17.09 -3.89
N GLY A 194 14.97 -15.82 -3.58
CA GLY A 194 15.06 -14.72 -4.55
C GLY A 194 14.75 -13.38 -3.91
N PRO A 195 14.73 -12.29 -4.69
CA PRO A 195 14.54 -10.92 -4.18
C PRO A 195 13.04 -10.61 -3.98
N TYR A 196 12.29 -11.57 -3.46
CA TYR A 196 10.86 -11.46 -3.24
C TYR A 196 10.53 -11.93 -1.83
N ARG A 197 9.39 -11.46 -1.32
CA ARG A 197 8.84 -11.87 -0.04
C ARG A 197 7.72 -12.87 -0.27
N VAL A 198 7.80 -14.02 0.38
CA VAL A 198 6.70 -15.01 0.38
C VAL A 198 5.64 -14.55 1.37
N LEU A 199 4.42 -14.31 0.88
CA LEU A 199 3.30 -13.90 1.72
C LEU A 199 2.53 -15.10 2.31
N GLY A 200 2.53 -16.23 1.61
CA GLY A 200 1.94 -17.49 2.10
C GLY A 200 1.49 -18.42 0.98
N GLU A 201 1.06 -19.62 1.36
CA GLU A 201 0.42 -20.59 0.46
C GLU A 201 -1.07 -20.26 0.31
N VAL A 202 -1.52 -20.25 -0.94
CA VAL A 202 -2.89 -19.94 -1.35
C VAL A 202 -3.76 -21.18 -1.13
N HIS A 203 -4.35 -21.28 0.05
CA HIS A 203 -5.33 -22.30 0.40
C HIS A 203 -6.73 -21.72 0.21
N LEU A 204 -7.56 -22.27 -0.70
CA LEU A 204 -8.98 -21.93 -1.03
C LEU A 204 -9.21 -21.25 -2.41
N PRO A 205 -10.42 -21.37 -3.02
CA PRO A 205 -10.60 -21.29 -4.47
C PRO A 205 -10.38 -19.85 -4.96
N GLN A 206 -9.76 -19.75 -6.14
CA GLN A 206 -9.27 -18.55 -6.83
C GLN A 206 -10.36 -17.50 -7.16
N GLU A 207 -11.58 -17.63 -6.63
CA GLU A 207 -12.75 -16.84 -7.00
C GLU A 207 -12.96 -15.57 -6.17
N GLU A 208 -12.37 -15.47 -4.96
CA GLU A 208 -12.68 -14.36 -4.02
C GLU A 208 -11.57 -13.31 -3.80
N LEU A 209 -10.30 -13.61 -4.10
CA LEU A 209 -9.22 -12.64 -3.93
C LEU A 209 -8.69 -12.07 -5.28
N PRO A 210 -8.52 -12.88 -6.35
CA PRO A 210 -7.84 -12.44 -7.58
C PRO A 210 -8.68 -12.37 -8.87
N ARG A 211 -9.99 -12.69 -8.93
CA ARG A 211 -10.74 -12.59 -10.22
C ARG A 211 -10.78 -11.18 -10.82
N ARG A 212 -10.56 -10.12 -10.02
CA ARG A 212 -10.39 -8.72 -10.49
C ARG A 212 -8.97 -8.39 -10.98
N TRP A 213 -7.95 -9.14 -10.57
CA TRP A 213 -6.55 -8.81 -10.86
C TRP A 213 -5.87 -9.77 -11.85
N ALA A 214 -6.51 -10.91 -12.14
CA ALA A 214 -5.88 -12.03 -12.86
C ALA A 214 -6.15 -12.11 -14.38
N LYS A 215 -6.91 -11.20 -15.02
CA LYS A 215 -7.22 -11.35 -16.45
C LYS A 215 -6.29 -10.61 -17.41
N GLU A 216 -5.69 -9.51 -17.00
CA GLU A 216 -5.01 -8.61 -17.92
C GLU A 216 -3.82 -8.00 -17.20
N GLY A 217 -2.59 -8.37 -17.57
CA GLY A 217 -1.37 -7.99 -16.86
C GLY A 217 -1.33 -6.51 -16.49
N PHE A 218 -1.76 -6.17 -15.27
CA PHE A 218 -2.00 -4.83 -14.68
C PHE A 218 -2.77 -3.78 -15.53
N TYR A 219 -2.82 -3.86 -16.85
CA TYR A 219 -3.52 -3.00 -17.82
C TYR A 219 -3.47 -3.69 -19.21
N GLU A 220 -4.55 -4.28 -19.74
CA GLU A 220 -4.68 -4.37 -21.21
C GLU A 220 -5.38 -3.11 -21.72
N ARG A 221 -4.59 -2.16 -22.21
CA ARG A 221 -5.12 -1.11 -23.10
C ARG A 221 -5.38 -1.73 -24.47
N ARG A 222 -6.64 -1.65 -24.93
CA ARG A 222 -6.90 -1.49 -26.37
C ARG A 222 -6.58 -0.05 -26.79
#